data_AF-A0A820ZWE8-F1
#
_entry.id   AF-A0A820ZWE8-F1
#
_cell.length_a   1.000
_cell.length_b   1.000
_cell.length_c   1.000
_cell.angle_alpha   90.00
_cell.angle_beta   90.00
_cell.angle_gamma   90.00
#
_symmetry.space_group_name_H-M   'P 1'
#
loop_
_entity.id
_entity.type
_entity.pdbx_description
1 polymer ?
#
loop_
_entity_poly.entity_id
_entity_poly.type
_entity_poly.pdbx_seq_one_letter_code
_entity_poly.pdbx_strand_id
1 'polypeptide(L)' 'MYIFSGKIAPSKYLWVGNIPVEIKRRDLEHAFSRHGQIKSLDYSTGDPTAVITYCD' A
#
# COMPACT_ATOMS: atom_id res chain seq x y z
N MET A 1 21.14 9.70 4.19
CA MET A 1 20.12 8.76 3.64
C MET A 1 20.19 7.49 4.45
N TYR A 2 19.29 7.31 5.43
CA TYR A 2 19.27 6.11 6.26
C TYR A 2 18.55 5.00 5.49
N ILE A 3 19.33 4.05 4.99
CA ILE A 3 18.82 2.84 4.35
C ILE A 3 18.52 1.87 5.49
N PHE A 4 17.25 1.77 5.91
CA PHE A 4 16.84 0.80 6.92
C PHE A 4 16.85 -0.60 6.31
N SER A 5 18.01 -1.26 6.35
CA SER A 5 18.19 -2.65 5.96
C SER A 5 18.01 -3.60 7.15
N GLY A 6 17.02 -3.33 8.00
CA GLY A 6 16.61 -4.23 9.08
C GLY A 6 15.54 -5.18 8.57
N LYS A 7 15.60 -6.49 8.90
CA LYS A 7 14.48 -7.40 8.64
C LYS A 7 13.23 -6.85 9.31
N ILE A 8 12.30 -6.33 8.50
CA ILE A 8 11.02 -5.85 8.99
C ILE A 8 10.19 -7.09 9.31
N ALA A 9 9.67 -7.18 10.53
CA ALA A 9 8.75 -8.25 10.89
C ALA A 9 7.52 -8.19 9.96
N PRO A 10 6.98 -9.33 9.49
CA PRO A 10 5.78 -9.33 8.68
C PRO A 10 4.67 -8.59 9.43
N SER A 11 4.03 -7.65 8.75
CA SER A 11 2.99 -6.80 9.33
C SER A 11 1.80 -6.75 8.38
N LYS A 12 0.61 -6.48 8.91
CA LYS A 12 -0.61 -6.28 8.10
C LYS A 12 -0.59 -4.96 7.32
N TYR A 13 0.41 -4.12 7.55
CA TYR A 13 0.61 -2.83 6.90
C TYR A 13 1.56 -2.99 5.72
N LEU A 14 1.07 -2.62 4.55
CA LEU A 14 1.82 -2.58 3.31
C LEU A 14 1.93 -1.13 2.86
N TRP A 15 3.16 -0.61 2.84
CA TRP A 15 3.45 0.69 2.24
C TRP A 15 3.81 0.51 0.77
N VAL A 16 3.15 1.27 -0.09
CA VAL A 16 3.38 1.27 -1.53
C VAL A 16 3.81 2.69 -1.91
N GLY A 17 5.02 2.83 -2.44
CA GLY A 17 5.53 4.10 -2.94
C GLY A 17 5.59 4.14 -4.47
N ASN A 18 5.95 5.30 -5.02
CA ASN A 18 6.12 5.54 -6.45
C ASN A 18 4.85 5.28 -7.26
N ILE A 19 3.70 5.69 -6.71
CA ILE A 19 2.41 5.57 -7.38
C ILE A 19 2.26 6.73 -8.38
N PRO A 20 2.00 6.45 -9.67
CA PRO A 20 1.71 7.49 -10.65
C PRO A 20 0.46 8.30 -10.29
N VAL A 21 0.46 9.59 -10.62
CA VAL A 21 -0.65 10.53 -10.36
C VAL A 21 -1.99 10.11 -10.98
N GLU A 22 -1.95 9.31 -12.04
CA GLU A 22 -3.12 8.80 -12.76
C GLU A 22 -3.82 7.62 -12.08
N ILE A 23 -3.14 6.95 -11.13
CA ILE A 23 -3.69 5.79 -10.44
C ILE A 23 -4.79 6.22 -9.49
N LYS A 24 -5.93 5.53 -9.54
CA LYS A 24 -7.03 5.76 -8.61
C LYS A 24 -7.00 4.71 -7.52
N ARG A 25 -7.65 5.06 -6.42
CA ARG A 25 -7.90 4.15 -5.29
C ARG A 25 -8.40 2.77 -5.74
N ARG A 26 -9.35 2.73 -6.67
CA ARG A 26 -9.94 1.46 -7.16
C ARG A 26 -8.95 0.55 -7.86
N ASP A 27 -7.98 1.12 -8.59
CA ASP A 27 -6.96 0.34 -9.29
C ASP A 27 -6.03 -0.35 -8.28
N LEU A 28 -5.68 0.35 -7.20
CA LEU A 28 -4.94 -0.21 -6.07
C LEU A 28 -5.77 -1.31 -5.38
N GLU A 29 -7.04 -1.05 -5.06
CA GLU A 29 -7.91 -2.06 -4.42
C GLU A 29 -7.99 -3.33 -5.28
N HIS A 30 -8.18 -3.19 -6.59
CA HIS A 30 -8.24 -4.32 -7.50
C HIS A 30 -6.92 -5.10 -7.53
N ALA A 31 -5.79 -4.40 -7.69
CA ALA A 31 -4.47 -5.02 -7.75
C ALA A 31 -4.09 -5.77 -6.46
N PHE A 32 -4.48 -5.24 -5.30
CA PHE A 32 -4.11 -5.78 -3.98
C PHE A 32 -5.15 -6.73 -3.39
N SER A 33 -6.38 -6.75 -3.89
CA SER A 33 -7.45 -7.66 -3.43
C SER A 33 -7.08 -9.14 -3.53
N ARG A 34 -6.21 -9.53 -4.48
CA ARG A 34 -5.74 -10.92 -4.64
C ARG A 34 -4.85 -11.40 -3.50
N HIS A 35 -4.29 -10.49 -2.71
CA HIS A 35 -3.34 -10.80 -1.63
C HIS A 35 -4.02 -10.95 -0.26
N GLY A 36 -5.32 -10.61 -0.17
CA GLY A 36 -6.10 -10.73 1.05
C GLY A 36 -7.21 -9.69 1.09
N GLN A 37 -8.11 -9.83 2.08
CA GLN A 37 -9.16 -8.85 2.30
C GLN A 37 -8.54 -7.54 2.81
N ILE A 38 -8.69 -6.48 2.02
CA ILE A 38 -8.27 -5.13 2.40
C ILE A 38 -9.20 -4.63 3.51
N LYS A 39 -8.63 -4.33 4.67
CA LYS A 39 -9.33 -3.71 5.80
C LYS A 39 -9.45 -2.20 5.62
N SER A 40 -8.35 -1.58 5.20
CA SER A 40 -8.28 -0.14 4.91
C SER A 40 -7.24 0.11 3.85
N LEU A 41 -7.53 1.06 2.97
CA LEU A 41 -6.57 1.64 2.03
C LEU A 41 -6.56 3.14 2.32
N ASP A 42 -5.40 3.68 2.67
CA ASP A 42 -5.16 5.11 2.84
C ASP A 42 -4.39 5.60 1.63
N TYR A 43 -5.11 6.31 0.75
CA TYR A 43 -4.60 6.81 -0.53
C TYR A 43 -5.49 7.93 -1.04
N SER A 44 -4.90 9.09 -1.35
CA SER A 44 -5.54 10.13 -2.15
C SER A 44 -5.02 10.10 -3.58
N THR A 45 -5.89 10.42 -4.54
CA THR A 45 -5.50 10.44 -5.95
C THR A 45 -4.47 11.55 -6.17
N GLY A 46 -3.33 11.19 -6.74
CA GLY A 46 -2.20 12.10 -6.92
C GLY A 46 -1.15 12.02 -5.82
N ASP A 47 -1.39 11.29 -4.72
CA ASP A 47 -0.35 11.01 -3.74
C ASP A 47 0.67 10.01 -4.32
N PRO A 48 1.97 10.19 -4.07
CA PRO A 48 3.00 9.27 -4.53
C PRO A 48 3.07 7.98 -3.69
N THR A 49 2.28 7.90 -2.62
CA THR A 49 2.33 6.82 -1.62
C THR A 49 0.94 6.39 -1.18
N ALA A 50 0.76 5.09 -0.93
CA ALA A 50 -0.42 4.51 -0.33
C ALA A 50 -0.05 3.59 0.83
N VAL A 51 -0.95 3.47 1.80
CA VAL A 51 -0.85 2.48 2.88
C VAL A 51 -2.05 1.56 2.83
N ILE A 52 -1.78 0.25 2.74
CA ILE A 52 -2.80 -0.80 2.72
C ILE A 52 -2.72 -1.57 4.01
N THR A 53 -3.86 -1.80 4.65
CA THR A 53 -3.98 -2.65 5.83
C THR A 53 -4.86 -3.85 5.49
N TYR A 54 -4.37 -5.06 5.74
CA TYR A 54 -5.13 -6.30 5.56
C TYR A 54 -5.86 -6.70 6.86
N CYS A 55 -6.93 -7.50 6.72
CA CYS A 55 -7.66 -8.05 7.87
C CYS A 55 -6.81 -9.06 8.68
N ASP A 56 -5.99 -9.88 8.01
CA ASP A 56 -5.22 -10.99 8.58
C ASP A 56 -3.71 -10.79 8.56
#